data_AF-A0A945VB01-F1
#
_entry.id   AF-A0A945VB01-F1
#
_cell.length_a   1.000
_cell.length_b   1.000
_cell.length_c   1.000
_cell.angle_alpha   90.00
_cell.angle_beta   90.00
_cell.angle_gamma   90.00
#
_symmetry.space_group_name_H-M   'P 1'
#
loop_
_entity.id
_entity.type
_entity.pdbx_description
1 polymer ?
#
loop_
_entity_poly.entity_id
_entity_poly.type
_entity_poly.pdbx_seq_one_letter_code
_entity_poly.pdbx_strand_id
1 'polypeptide(L)'
;MKVVIVLIITSFLSAHQYTVSIFGIPIVNVTMIQNNATSLSFETKTVGVFDVVWPLNNKYSVTFDSTSFGIQTYEKNIDQGEFTQSLSAVYNNKLHALDYKDGPSISREKSCKTILSLLAWAQNSPSDRSDAKWFPMEHEGDLYDSRLLLADTPFLNIFEDSTLTDHYRLDLKLKEPGKFLDRTDYFMEHIVMPGMVKQLWIEHEYPYRIIQASVSVWNLDVKALINE
;
A
#
# COMPACT_ATOMS: atom_id res chain seq x y z
N MET A 1 49.82 -13.97 -5.15
CA MET A 1 48.54 -13.99 -5.90
C MET A 1 47.52 -13.25 -5.05
N LYS A 2 47.12 -12.02 -5.42
CA LYS A 2 46.14 -11.24 -4.67
C LYS A 2 44.75 -11.71 -5.09
N VAL A 3 44.03 -12.35 -4.17
CA VAL A 3 42.61 -12.68 -4.37
C VAL A 3 41.82 -11.41 -4.06
N VAL A 4 41.18 -10.84 -5.07
CA VAL A 4 40.20 -9.75 -4.90
C VAL A 4 38.84 -10.42 -4.76
N ILE A 5 38.27 -10.37 -3.55
CA ILE A 5 36.89 -10.79 -3.31
C ILE A 5 36.01 -9.61 -3.71
N VAL A 6 35.32 -9.72 -4.85
CA VAL A 6 34.29 -8.75 -5.24
C VAL A 6 32.99 -9.20 -4.58
N LEU A 7 32.61 -8.52 -3.50
CA LEU A 7 31.31 -8.68 -2.87
C LEU A 7 30.28 -7.95 -3.75
N ILE A 8 29.57 -8.68 -4.62
CA ILE A 8 28.45 -8.11 -5.38
C ILE A 8 27.28 -7.96 -4.39
N ILE A 9 27.12 -6.76 -3.84
CA ILE A 9 25.90 -6.39 -3.10
C ILE A 9 24.81 -6.20 -4.16
N THR A 10 24.08 -7.27 -4.49
CA THR A 10 22.88 -7.16 -5.32
C THR A 10 21.85 -6.36 -4.54
N SER A 11 21.54 -5.15 -5.00
CA SER A 11 20.42 -4.38 -4.47
C SER A 11 19.13 -5.18 -4.62
N PHE A 12 18.41 -5.39 -3.52
CA PHE A 12 17.08 -6.03 -3.52
C PHE A 12 16.07 -5.09 -4.20
N LEU A 13 16.07 -5.10 -5.53
CA LEU A 13 15.03 -4.51 -6.35
C LEU A 13 14.10 -5.63 -6.76
N SER A 14 12.91 -5.68 -6.17
CA SER A 14 11.81 -6.54 -6.63
C SER A 14 10.69 -5.65 -7.16
N ALA A 15 10.11 -6.06 -8.28
CA ALA A 15 8.94 -5.41 -8.84
C ALA A 15 7.87 -6.47 -9.04
N HIS A 16 6.65 -6.16 -8.61
CA HIS A 16 5.48 -7.00 -8.78
C HIS A 16 4.45 -6.23 -9.59
N GLN A 17 3.88 -6.87 -10.59
CA GLN A 17 2.81 -6.30 -11.40
C GLN A 17 1.47 -6.84 -10.92
N TYR A 18 0.44 -6.00 -10.97
CA TYR A 18 -0.92 -6.40 -10.63
C TYR A 18 -1.88 -5.85 -11.66
N THR A 19 -2.91 -6.62 -11.96
CA THR A 19 -4.08 -6.16 -12.72
C THR A 19 -5.22 -5.90 -11.75
N VAL A 20 -5.68 -4.66 -11.68
CA VAL A 20 -6.91 -4.27 -10.99
C VAL A 20 -8.07 -4.42 -11.96
N SER A 21 -9.13 -5.09 -11.51
CA SER A 21 -10.33 -5.37 -12.30
C SER A 21 -11.61 -5.14 -11.51
N ILE A 22 -12.69 -4.86 -12.26
CA ILE A 22 -14.07 -4.84 -11.75
C ILE A 22 -14.84 -5.89 -12.55
N PHE A 23 -15.46 -6.86 -11.86
CA PHE A 23 -16.14 -8.00 -12.50
C PHE A 23 -15.28 -8.72 -13.56
N GLY A 24 -13.97 -8.82 -13.31
CA GLY A 24 -13.01 -9.45 -14.23
C GLY A 24 -12.60 -8.59 -15.43
N ILE A 25 -13.14 -7.38 -15.58
CA ILE A 25 -12.72 -6.44 -16.62
C ILE A 25 -11.52 -5.63 -16.09
N PRO A 26 -10.34 -5.71 -16.72
CA PRO A 26 -9.17 -4.92 -16.31
C PRO A 26 -9.42 -3.43 -16.44
N ILE A 27 -9.03 -2.67 -15.41
CA ILE A 27 -9.19 -1.21 -15.36
C ILE A 27 -7.88 -0.46 -15.16
N VAL A 28 -6.96 -1.02 -14.35
CA VAL A 28 -5.70 -0.37 -13.96
C VAL A 28 -4.63 -1.44 -13.79
N ASN A 29 -3.45 -1.21 -14.35
CA ASN A 29 -2.24 -1.94 -14.00
C ASN A 29 -1.52 -1.22 -12.87
N VAL A 30 -1.03 -1.97 -11.89
CA VAL A 30 -0.25 -1.45 -10.77
C VAL A 30 1.11 -2.13 -10.77
N THR A 31 2.17 -1.34 -10.77
CA THR A 31 3.53 -1.82 -10.56
C THR A 31 3.95 -1.44 -9.14
N MET A 32 4.15 -2.43 -8.28
CA MET A 32 4.71 -2.26 -6.94
C MET A 32 6.21 -2.51 -7.00
N ILE A 33 7.02 -1.53 -6.64
CA ILE A 33 8.48 -1.58 -6.68
C ILE A 33 9.02 -1.48 -5.26
N GLN A 34 9.69 -2.52 -4.79
CA GLN A 34 10.46 -2.48 -3.56
C GLN A 34 11.87 -1.96 -3.90
N ASN A 35 12.10 -0.68 -3.66
CA ASN A 35 13.38 -0.04 -4.02
C ASN A 35 14.53 -0.52 -3.12
N ASN A 36 14.20 -0.82 -1.86
CA ASN A 36 15.08 -1.40 -0.85
C ASN A 36 14.22 -1.97 0.30
N ALA A 37 14.84 -2.50 1.36
CA ALA A 37 14.15 -3.06 2.53
C ALA A 37 13.21 -2.08 3.26
N THR A 38 13.33 -0.78 3.02
CA THR A 38 12.63 0.31 3.74
C THR A 38 11.88 1.26 2.81
N SER A 39 11.68 0.88 1.54
CA SER A 39 11.05 1.75 0.56
C SER A 39 10.17 0.97 -0.40
N LEU A 40 8.97 1.48 -0.61
CA LEU A 40 7.97 0.94 -1.51
C LEU A 40 7.42 2.05 -2.40
N SER A 41 7.34 1.78 -3.70
CA SER A 41 6.72 2.67 -4.67
C SER A 41 5.61 1.95 -5.44
N PHE A 42 4.60 2.69 -5.84
CA PHE A 42 3.51 2.21 -6.67
C PHE A 42 3.36 3.13 -7.87
N GLU A 43 3.30 2.56 -9.06
CA GLU A 43 2.91 3.24 -10.29
C GLU A 43 1.62 2.59 -10.80
N THR A 44 0.62 3.40 -11.08
CA THR A 44 -0.70 2.92 -11.51
C THR A 44 -1.04 3.55 -12.86
N LYS A 45 -1.52 2.75 -13.81
CA LYS A 45 -1.92 3.21 -15.13
C LYS A 45 -3.21 2.56 -15.57
N THR A 46 -4.16 3.34 -16.08
CA THR A 46 -5.36 2.80 -16.72
C THR A 46 -5.06 1.91 -17.91
N VAL A 47 -5.95 0.96 -18.20
CA VAL A 47 -5.84 0.07 -19.36
C VAL A 47 -7.18 -0.10 -20.07
N GLY A 48 -7.13 -0.55 -21.31
CA GLY A 48 -8.31 -0.87 -22.10
C GLY A 48 -9.21 0.36 -22.34
N VAL A 49 -10.52 0.17 -22.25
CA VAL A 49 -11.51 1.23 -22.48
C VAL A 49 -11.42 2.36 -21.46
N PHE A 50 -10.94 2.07 -20.25
CA PHE A 50 -10.81 3.07 -19.19
C PHE A 50 -9.68 4.06 -19.46
N ASP A 51 -8.62 3.66 -20.18
CA ASP A 51 -7.54 4.56 -20.57
C ASP A 51 -8.01 5.65 -21.55
N VAL A 52 -9.05 5.37 -22.34
CA VAL A 52 -9.65 6.34 -23.27
C VAL A 52 -10.62 7.28 -22.56
N VAL A 53 -11.43 6.74 -21.65
CA VAL A 53 -12.51 7.50 -20.99
C VAL A 53 -11.98 8.33 -19.83
N TRP A 54 -11.04 7.79 -19.06
CA TRP A 54 -10.51 8.44 -17.88
C TRP A 54 -9.06 7.98 -17.63
N PRO A 55 -8.09 8.50 -18.40
CA PRO A 55 -6.69 8.11 -18.27
C PRO A 55 -6.15 8.49 -16.89
N LEU A 56 -5.32 7.61 -16.32
CA LEU A 56 -4.56 7.91 -15.11
C LEU A 56 -3.11 7.44 -15.17
N ASN A 57 -2.25 8.16 -14.48
CA ASN A 57 -0.86 7.82 -14.20
C ASN A 57 -0.45 8.30 -12.80
N ASN A 58 -0.88 7.57 -11.76
CA ASN A 58 -0.55 7.95 -10.38
C ASN A 58 0.70 7.25 -9.89
N LYS A 59 1.50 7.99 -9.12
CA LYS A 59 2.71 7.50 -8.47
C LYS A 59 2.65 7.78 -6.98
N TYR A 60 2.95 6.76 -6.20
CA TYR A 60 3.05 6.85 -4.76
C TYR A 60 4.40 6.30 -4.32
N SER A 61 5.02 6.90 -3.31
CA SER A 61 6.24 6.38 -2.71
C SER A 61 6.19 6.57 -1.20
N VAL A 62 6.77 5.61 -0.48
CA VAL A 62 6.95 5.70 0.96
C VAL A 62 8.34 5.18 1.32
N THR A 63 8.97 5.85 2.29
CA THR A 63 10.06 5.25 3.06
C THR A 63 9.63 5.11 4.51
N PHE A 64 10.09 4.05 5.17
CA PHE A 64 9.63 3.70 6.50
C PHE A 64 10.75 3.12 7.37
N ASP A 65 10.58 3.21 8.69
CA ASP A 65 11.47 2.62 9.68
C ASP A 65 11.41 1.08 9.58
N SER A 66 12.57 0.41 9.52
CA SER A 66 12.66 -1.04 9.25
C SER A 66 12.09 -1.92 10.36
N THR A 67 11.84 -1.37 11.54
CA THR A 67 11.34 -2.13 12.70
C THR A 67 9.85 -1.88 12.90
N SER A 68 9.46 -0.61 12.89
CA SER A 68 8.09 -0.19 13.18
C SER A 68 7.23 0.01 11.93
N PHE A 69 7.84 0.08 10.74
CA PHE A 69 7.21 0.46 9.47
C PHE A 69 6.54 1.84 9.51
N GLY A 70 6.92 2.65 10.50
CA GLY A 70 6.44 4.02 10.63
C GLY A 70 7.01 4.91 9.55
N ILE A 71 6.18 5.81 9.03
CA ILE A 71 6.50 6.72 7.93
C ILE A 71 7.77 7.54 8.23
N GLN A 72 8.67 7.62 7.24
CA GLN A 72 9.81 8.53 7.24
C GLN A 72 9.64 9.59 6.15
N THR A 73 9.29 9.16 4.94
CA THR A 73 8.87 10.05 3.85
C THR A 73 7.67 9.45 3.13
N TYR A 74 6.85 10.31 2.57
CA TYR A 74 5.73 9.94 1.71
C TYR A 74 5.67 10.91 0.55
N GLU A 75 5.47 10.41 -0.66
CA GLU A 75 5.21 11.23 -1.83
C GLU A 75 4.07 10.64 -2.64
N LYS A 76 3.32 11.54 -3.25
CA LYS A 76 2.18 11.25 -4.09
C LYS A 76 2.16 12.22 -5.24
N ASN A 77 2.09 11.70 -6.46
CA ASN A 77 1.93 12.48 -7.69
C ASN A 77 0.79 11.87 -8.49
N ILE A 78 -0.26 12.65 -8.68
CA ILE A 78 -1.54 12.21 -9.24
C ILE A 78 -1.74 12.88 -10.59
N ASP A 79 -2.18 12.09 -11.55
CA ASP A 79 -2.63 12.50 -12.87
C ASP A 79 -3.82 11.61 -13.23
N GLN A 80 -5.06 12.13 -13.12
CA GLN A 80 -6.31 11.41 -13.32
C GLN A 80 -7.31 12.25 -14.12
N GLY A 81 -7.33 12.09 -15.44
CA GLY A 81 -8.10 12.96 -16.33
C GLY A 81 -7.64 14.41 -16.17
N GLU A 82 -8.53 15.29 -15.70
CA GLU A 82 -8.20 16.70 -15.44
C GLU A 82 -7.63 16.95 -14.03
N PHE A 83 -7.67 15.96 -13.14
CA PHE A 83 -7.20 16.11 -11.77
C PHE A 83 -5.71 15.81 -11.67
N THR A 84 -4.94 16.81 -11.20
CA THR A 84 -3.53 16.65 -10.85
C THR A 84 -3.28 17.10 -9.42
N GLN A 85 -2.40 16.41 -8.71
CA GLN A 85 -2.01 16.75 -7.35
C GLN A 85 -0.61 16.23 -7.06
N SER A 86 0.20 17.03 -6.36
CA SER A 86 1.45 16.57 -5.77
C SER A 86 1.40 16.81 -4.27
N LEU A 87 1.75 15.80 -3.49
CA LEU A 87 1.80 15.85 -2.03
C LEU A 87 3.06 15.15 -1.58
N SER A 88 3.79 15.75 -0.65
CA SER A 88 4.97 15.13 -0.04
C SER A 88 5.03 15.46 1.44
N ALA A 89 5.49 14.51 2.23
CA ALA A 89 5.61 14.66 3.67
C ALA A 89 6.89 14.02 4.20
N VAL A 90 7.48 14.62 5.23
CA VAL A 90 8.70 14.12 5.88
C VAL A 90 8.49 14.06 7.39
N TYR A 91 8.83 12.93 8.00
CA TYR A 91 8.70 12.76 9.44
C TYR A 91 9.85 13.48 10.17
N ASN A 92 9.48 14.39 11.06
CA ASN A 92 10.38 15.19 11.86
C ASN A 92 10.56 14.57 13.25
N ASN A 93 11.67 13.85 13.43
CA ASN A 93 11.98 13.17 14.68
C ASN A 93 12.11 14.12 15.89
N LYS A 94 12.43 15.41 15.70
CA LYS A 94 12.55 16.37 16.81
C LYS A 94 11.20 16.87 17.28
N LEU A 95 10.27 17.06 16.35
CA LEU A 95 8.93 17.59 16.63
C LEU A 95 7.89 16.49 16.85
N HIS A 96 8.23 15.22 16.59
CA HIS A 96 7.28 14.10 16.59
C HIS A 96 6.05 14.43 15.74
N ALA A 97 6.33 14.86 14.50
CA ALA A 97 5.33 15.35 13.57
C ALA A 97 5.69 14.98 12.13
N LEU A 98 4.67 14.90 11.28
CA LEU A 98 4.80 14.75 9.85
C LEU A 98 4.62 16.13 9.21
N ASP A 99 5.69 16.63 8.60
CA ASP A 99 5.72 17.95 7.95
C ASP A 99 5.31 17.78 6.48
N TYR A 100 4.11 18.25 6.13
CA TYR A 100 3.67 18.28 4.73
C TYR A 100 4.27 19.49 4.02
N LYS A 101 4.81 19.27 2.82
CA LYS A 101 5.30 20.35 1.98
C LYS A 101 4.14 21.26 1.60
N ASP A 102 4.33 22.56 1.80
CA ASP A 102 3.33 23.60 1.55
C ASP A 102 2.00 23.35 2.32
N GLY A 103 2.06 22.59 3.41
CA GLY A 103 0.92 22.17 4.21
C GLY A 103 1.19 22.23 5.72
N PRO A 104 0.32 21.61 6.53
CA PRO A 104 0.48 21.60 7.98
C PRO A 104 1.62 20.69 8.45
N SER A 105 2.11 20.97 9.66
CA SER A 105 2.86 20.00 10.46
C SER A 105 1.88 19.32 11.41
N ILE A 106 1.79 18.00 11.35
CA ILE A 106 0.79 17.23 12.09
C ILE A 106 1.48 16.26 13.04
N SER A 107 1.18 16.35 14.34
CA SER A 107 1.80 15.46 15.34
C SER A 107 1.45 13.99 15.07
N ARG A 108 2.47 13.13 15.03
CA ARG A 108 2.37 11.69 14.79
C ARG A 108 3.44 10.97 15.58
N GLU A 109 3.08 9.81 16.14
CA GLU A 109 4.07 8.93 16.72
C GLU A 109 4.97 8.30 15.64
N LYS A 110 6.20 7.94 16.02
CA LYS A 110 7.19 7.41 15.08
C LYS A 110 6.74 6.10 14.41
N SER A 111 5.92 5.29 15.08
CA SER A 111 5.39 4.01 14.60
C SER A 111 4.18 4.14 13.67
N CYS A 112 3.68 5.35 13.45
CA CYS A 112 2.51 5.60 12.62
C CYS A 112 2.78 5.23 11.16
N LYS A 113 2.04 4.27 10.62
CA LYS A 113 2.21 3.75 9.25
C LYS A 113 1.45 4.60 8.25
N THR A 114 1.70 4.42 6.97
CA THR A 114 0.72 4.75 5.91
C THR A 114 0.05 3.46 5.46
N ILE A 115 -0.98 3.56 4.61
CA ILE A 115 -1.53 2.38 3.94
C ILE A 115 -0.44 1.61 3.15
N LEU A 116 0.54 2.30 2.57
CA LEU A 116 1.61 1.69 1.78
C LEU A 116 2.64 0.98 2.66
N SER A 117 3.09 1.62 3.75
CA SER A 117 4.01 0.96 4.68
C SER A 117 3.32 -0.13 5.51
N LEU A 118 1.99 -0.08 5.61
CA LEU A 118 1.19 -1.19 6.12
C LEU A 118 1.23 -2.41 5.19
N LEU A 119 1.13 -2.24 3.87
CA LEU A 119 1.32 -3.34 2.93
C LEU A 119 2.73 -3.94 3.07
N ALA A 120 3.76 -3.09 3.16
CA ALA A 120 5.12 -3.55 3.40
C ALA A 120 5.25 -4.33 4.73
N TRP A 121 4.60 -3.85 5.80
CA TRP A 121 4.58 -4.56 7.08
C TRP A 121 3.92 -5.93 6.97
N ALA A 122 2.81 -6.03 6.22
CA ALA A 122 2.09 -7.28 6.00
C ALA A 122 2.95 -8.33 5.27
N GLN A 123 3.77 -7.92 4.31
CA GLN A 123 4.69 -8.79 3.58
C GLN A 123 5.96 -9.19 4.37
N ASN A 124 6.21 -8.57 5.52
CA ASN A 124 7.42 -8.80 6.33
C ASN A 124 7.10 -9.31 7.74
N SER A 125 5.82 -9.51 8.06
CA SER A 125 5.37 -9.97 9.36
C SER A 125 4.71 -11.33 9.23
N PRO A 126 5.26 -12.39 9.84
CA PRO A 126 4.57 -13.68 9.86
C PRO A 126 3.20 -13.56 10.56
N SER A 127 2.28 -14.45 10.20
CA SER A 127 0.86 -14.40 10.58
C SER A 127 0.60 -14.38 12.08
N ASP A 128 1.45 -15.05 12.85
CA ASP A 128 1.43 -15.07 14.33
C ASP A 128 1.72 -13.69 14.96
N ARG A 129 2.36 -12.78 14.22
CA ARG A 129 2.75 -11.45 14.71
C ARG A 129 1.84 -10.33 14.24
N SER A 130 1.07 -10.52 13.17
CA SER A 130 0.25 -9.48 12.56
C SER A 130 -1.22 -9.50 12.98
N ASP A 131 -1.74 -10.66 13.40
CA ASP A 131 -3.16 -10.82 13.69
C ASP A 131 -3.65 -9.96 14.87
N ALA A 132 -4.76 -9.26 14.64
CA ALA A 132 -5.53 -8.46 15.57
C ALA A 132 -4.79 -7.31 16.29
N LYS A 133 -3.53 -7.02 15.96
CA LYS A 133 -2.78 -5.91 16.54
C LYS A 133 -3.17 -4.58 15.91
N TRP A 134 -3.53 -3.63 16.77
CA TRP A 134 -3.79 -2.25 16.36
C TRP A 134 -2.49 -1.46 16.25
N PHE A 135 -2.38 -0.68 15.19
CA PHE A 135 -1.32 0.30 14.98
C PHE A 135 -1.93 1.56 14.37
N PRO A 136 -1.34 2.74 14.66
CA PRO A 136 -1.80 3.96 14.07
C PRO A 136 -1.39 4.03 12.60
N MET A 137 -2.30 4.56 11.79
CA MET A 137 -2.09 4.82 10.38
C MET A 137 -2.45 6.27 10.08
N GLU A 138 -1.48 6.96 9.51
CA GLU A 138 -1.61 8.29 8.94
C GLU A 138 -2.28 8.17 7.57
N HIS A 139 -3.27 9.02 7.31
CA HIS A 139 -3.91 9.14 6.01
C HIS A 139 -4.28 10.60 5.72
N GLU A 140 -3.38 11.31 5.05
CA GLU A 140 -3.57 12.68 4.56
C GLU A 140 -4.08 13.67 5.62
N GLY A 141 -3.55 13.54 6.83
CA GLY A 141 -3.88 14.35 8.00
C GLY A 141 -4.87 13.71 8.96
N ASP A 142 -5.65 12.72 8.53
CA ASP A 142 -6.44 11.89 9.44
C ASP A 142 -5.53 10.87 10.17
N LEU A 143 -5.93 10.48 11.37
CA LEU A 143 -5.34 9.39 12.13
C LEU A 143 -6.36 8.27 12.28
N TYR A 144 -5.97 7.08 11.85
CA TYR A 144 -6.75 5.86 12.01
C TYR A 144 -6.05 4.90 12.97
N ASP A 145 -6.84 4.16 13.75
CA ASP A 145 -6.41 2.85 14.24
C ASP A 145 -6.63 1.84 13.11
N SER A 146 -5.63 1.01 12.86
CA SER A 146 -5.66 0.00 11.79
C SER A 146 -5.15 -1.34 12.28
N ARG A 147 -5.69 -2.44 11.74
CA ARG A 147 -5.26 -3.82 12.05
C ARG A 147 -5.52 -4.76 10.88
N LEU A 148 -4.72 -5.82 10.81
CA LEU A 148 -5.03 -6.99 9.98
C LEU A 148 -5.65 -8.07 10.86
N LEU A 149 -6.72 -8.69 10.38
CA LEU A 149 -7.37 -9.84 11.01
C LEU A 149 -7.22 -11.05 10.09
N LEU A 150 -6.55 -12.10 10.56
CA LEU A 150 -6.47 -13.35 9.81
C LEU A 150 -7.86 -13.99 9.78
N ALA A 151 -8.38 -14.24 8.59
CA ALA A 151 -9.68 -14.85 8.37
C ALA A 151 -9.56 -16.37 8.17
N ASP A 152 -8.73 -16.79 7.23
CA ASP A 152 -8.45 -18.18 6.88
C ASP A 152 -7.11 -18.29 6.09
N THR A 153 -6.71 -19.52 5.75
CA THR A 153 -5.50 -19.79 4.96
C THR A 153 -5.87 -20.63 3.71
N PRO A 154 -6.49 -20.02 2.67
CA PRO A 154 -6.95 -20.75 1.49
C PRO A 154 -5.86 -20.94 0.43
N PHE A 155 -6.05 -21.95 -0.42
CA PHE A 155 -5.39 -22.03 -1.71
C PHE A 155 -6.10 -21.12 -2.72
N LEU A 156 -5.34 -20.24 -3.37
CA LEU A 156 -5.81 -19.45 -4.51
C LEU A 156 -5.27 -20.04 -5.80
N ASN A 157 -6.18 -20.34 -6.73
CA ASN A 157 -5.83 -20.72 -8.10
C ASN A 157 -5.53 -19.47 -8.91
N ILE A 158 -4.29 -19.34 -9.37
CA ILE A 158 -3.80 -18.20 -10.11
C ILE A 158 -3.07 -18.73 -11.32
N PHE A 159 -3.61 -18.43 -12.49
CA PHE A 159 -3.21 -19.08 -13.74
C PHE A 159 -3.32 -20.61 -13.63
N GLU A 160 -2.22 -21.33 -13.85
CA GLU A 160 -2.16 -22.80 -13.78
C GLU A 160 -1.70 -23.32 -12.41
N ASP A 161 -1.30 -22.42 -11.50
CA ASP A 161 -0.76 -22.77 -10.19
C ASP A 161 -1.76 -22.49 -9.06
N SER A 162 -1.55 -23.16 -7.94
CA SER A 162 -2.31 -22.99 -6.71
C SER A 162 -1.38 -22.58 -5.58
N THR A 163 -1.60 -21.39 -5.03
CA THR A 163 -0.74 -20.81 -3.99
C THR A 163 -1.48 -20.81 -2.66
N LEU A 164 -0.86 -21.38 -1.61
CA LEU A 164 -1.38 -21.28 -0.24
C LEU A 164 -1.18 -19.85 0.27
N THR A 165 -2.23 -19.22 0.75
CA THR A 165 -2.22 -17.83 1.19
C THR A 165 -2.83 -17.67 2.56
N ASP A 166 -2.31 -16.76 3.38
CA ASP A 166 -3.00 -16.21 4.54
C ASP A 166 -3.89 -15.05 4.08
N HIS A 167 -5.18 -15.15 4.36
CA HIS A 167 -6.18 -14.16 4.00
C HIS A 167 -6.49 -13.26 5.18
N TYR A 168 -6.22 -11.97 5.02
CA TYR A 168 -6.47 -10.95 6.02
C TYR A 168 -7.59 -10.01 5.61
N ARG A 169 -8.37 -9.58 6.60
CA ARG A 169 -9.20 -8.38 6.52
C ARG A 169 -8.47 -7.19 7.14
N LEU A 170 -8.44 -6.06 6.44
CA LEU A 170 -7.95 -4.79 6.94
C LEU A 170 -9.11 -3.98 7.54
N ASP A 171 -9.05 -3.75 8.85
CA ASP A 171 -9.96 -2.85 9.55
C ASP A 171 -9.30 -1.48 9.75
N LEU A 172 -10.05 -0.42 9.46
CA LEU A 172 -9.66 0.97 9.69
C LEU A 172 -10.73 1.66 10.54
N LYS A 173 -10.32 2.32 11.62
CA LYS A 173 -11.20 3.09 12.49
C LYS A 173 -10.64 4.50 12.64
N LEU A 174 -11.39 5.51 12.17
CA LEU A 174 -11.00 6.90 12.36
C LEU A 174 -10.87 7.18 13.88
N LYS A 175 -9.72 7.70 14.27
CA LYS A 175 -9.40 8.06 15.66
C LYS A 175 -9.43 9.57 15.84
N GLU A 176 -8.73 10.30 14.99
CA GLU A 176 -8.69 11.76 15.02
C GLU A 176 -8.81 12.30 13.59
N PRO A 177 -9.82 13.12 13.27
CA PRO A 177 -9.89 13.79 11.99
C PRO A 177 -8.81 14.88 11.93
N GLY A 178 -8.18 15.02 10.78
CA GLY A 178 -7.20 16.06 10.50
C GLY A 178 -6.97 16.29 9.02
N LYS A 179 -7.84 15.74 8.15
CA LYS A 179 -7.86 16.02 6.72
C LYS A 179 -7.80 17.53 6.47
N PHE A 180 -6.78 17.93 5.71
CA PHE A 180 -6.53 19.33 5.34
C PHE A 180 -6.62 19.57 3.83
N LEU A 181 -6.78 18.49 3.05
CA LEU A 181 -6.96 18.55 1.61
C LEU A 181 -8.45 18.63 1.26
N ASP A 182 -8.84 19.61 0.43
CA ASP A 182 -10.22 19.75 -0.04
C ASP A 182 -10.66 18.55 -0.91
N ARG A 183 -9.72 18.01 -1.70
CA ARG A 183 -9.90 16.77 -2.47
C ARG A 183 -8.61 15.96 -2.53
N THR A 184 -8.77 14.68 -2.82
CA THR A 184 -7.66 13.74 -3.04
C THR A 184 -7.95 12.84 -4.25
N ASP A 185 -7.06 11.94 -4.58
CA ASP A 185 -7.24 10.97 -5.67
C ASP A 185 -8.26 9.89 -5.30
N TYR A 186 -8.75 9.18 -6.32
CA TYR A 186 -9.79 8.18 -6.13
C TYR A 186 -9.38 7.06 -5.16
N PHE A 187 -8.12 6.62 -5.20
CA PHE A 187 -7.67 5.52 -4.33
C PHE A 187 -7.63 5.98 -2.86
N MET A 188 -6.99 7.12 -2.58
CA MET A 188 -6.88 7.63 -1.21
C MET A 188 -8.25 7.99 -0.63
N GLU A 189 -9.14 8.58 -1.43
CA GLU A 189 -10.50 8.92 -0.98
C GLU A 189 -11.30 7.68 -0.55
N HIS A 190 -11.25 6.62 -1.35
CA HIS A 190 -12.11 5.45 -1.15
C HIS A 190 -11.48 4.42 -0.22
N ILE A 191 -10.15 4.29 -0.11
CA ILE A 191 -9.54 3.25 0.74
C ILE A 191 -9.91 3.39 2.22
N VAL A 192 -10.30 4.58 2.68
CA VAL A 192 -10.75 4.84 4.05
C VAL A 192 -12.28 4.95 4.20
N MET A 193 -13.05 4.89 3.11
CA MET A 193 -14.50 5.12 3.19
C MET A 193 -15.19 4.06 4.09
N PRO A 194 -16.13 4.50 4.97
CA PRO A 194 -16.84 3.59 5.87
C PRO A 194 -17.66 2.53 5.14
N GLY A 195 -17.80 1.36 5.75
CA GLY A 195 -18.62 0.26 5.22
C GLY A 195 -17.92 -0.58 4.13
N MET A 196 -16.71 -0.21 3.73
CA MET A 196 -15.93 -0.98 2.76
C MET A 196 -15.18 -2.13 3.42
N VAL A 197 -15.20 -3.29 2.77
CA VAL A 197 -14.42 -4.46 3.19
C VAL A 197 -13.13 -4.49 2.39
N LYS A 198 -11.98 -4.45 3.09
CA LYS A 198 -10.63 -4.47 2.49
C LYS A 198 -9.97 -5.77 2.86
N GLN A 199 -9.44 -6.49 1.88
CA GLN A 199 -8.86 -7.82 2.08
C GLN A 199 -7.54 -7.97 1.33
N LEU A 200 -6.65 -8.79 1.89
CA LEU A 200 -5.33 -9.13 1.36
C LEU A 200 -5.16 -10.64 1.43
N TRP A 201 -4.63 -11.25 0.39
CA TRP A 201 -4.14 -12.62 0.39
C TRP A 201 -2.65 -12.56 0.17
N ILE A 202 -1.90 -13.05 1.15
CA ILE A 202 -0.44 -13.03 1.16
C ILE A 202 0.04 -14.46 1.16
N GLU A 203 1.09 -14.80 0.41
CA GLU A 203 1.65 -16.16 0.45
C GLU A 203 1.89 -16.61 1.89
N HIS A 204 1.48 -17.82 2.22
CA HIS A 204 1.65 -18.37 3.56
C HIS A 204 3.13 -18.59 3.91
N GLU A 205 3.94 -18.90 2.90
CA GLU A 205 5.38 -19.07 3.03
C GLU A 205 6.13 -17.96 2.30
N TYR A 206 7.41 -17.78 2.66
CA TYR A 206 8.31 -16.86 1.97
C TYR A 206 8.27 -17.15 0.46
N PRO A 207 8.14 -16.12 -0.41
CA PRO A 207 8.48 -14.71 -0.17
C PRO A 207 7.38 -13.78 0.35
N TYR A 208 6.22 -14.29 0.81
CA TYR A 208 5.13 -13.45 1.36
C TYR A 208 4.66 -12.37 0.37
N ARG A 209 4.58 -12.69 -0.92
CA ARG A 209 4.02 -11.78 -1.92
C ARG A 209 2.56 -11.51 -1.61
N ILE A 210 2.10 -10.27 -1.81
CA ILE A 210 0.67 -10.03 -1.91
C ILE A 210 0.23 -10.65 -3.22
N ILE A 211 -0.62 -11.65 -3.12
CA ILE A 211 -1.09 -12.43 -4.26
C ILE A 211 -2.38 -11.81 -4.82
N GLN A 212 -3.26 -11.39 -3.92
CA GLN A 212 -4.50 -10.71 -4.25
C GLN A 212 -4.78 -9.62 -3.21
N ALA A 213 -5.36 -8.52 -3.64
CA ALA A 213 -6.01 -7.56 -2.78
C ALA A 213 -7.42 -7.29 -3.30
N SER A 214 -8.37 -7.05 -2.40
CA SER A 214 -9.72 -6.68 -2.82
C SER A 214 -10.35 -5.64 -1.93
N VAL A 215 -11.25 -4.89 -2.53
CA VAL A 215 -12.05 -3.87 -1.89
C VAL A 215 -13.49 -4.01 -2.39
N SER A 216 -14.41 -4.25 -1.46
CA SER A 216 -15.84 -4.39 -1.75
C SER A 216 -16.63 -3.18 -1.25
N VAL A 217 -17.42 -2.58 -2.14
CA VAL A 217 -18.33 -1.46 -1.85
C VAL A 217 -19.68 -1.74 -2.49
N TRP A 218 -20.76 -1.79 -1.70
CA TRP A 218 -22.14 -1.93 -2.23
C TRP A 218 -22.30 -3.03 -3.30
N ASN A 219 -21.74 -4.23 -3.04
CA ASN A 219 -21.71 -5.39 -3.94
C ASN A 219 -20.85 -5.23 -5.22
N LEU A 220 -20.06 -4.16 -5.32
CA LEU A 220 -19.03 -4.01 -6.34
C LEU A 220 -17.69 -4.44 -5.73
N ASP A 221 -17.07 -5.45 -6.34
CA ASP A 221 -15.76 -5.95 -5.96
C ASP A 221 -14.69 -5.43 -6.92
N VAL A 222 -13.77 -4.64 -6.38
CA VAL A 222 -12.53 -4.28 -7.06
C VAL A 222 -11.47 -5.27 -6.60
N LYS A 223 -10.83 -5.97 -7.55
CA LYS A 223 -9.80 -6.98 -7.25
C LYS A 223 -8.50 -6.65 -7.96
N ALA A 224 -7.42 -6.58 -7.20
CA ALA A 224 -6.06 -6.57 -7.71
C ALA A 224 -5.50 -7.98 -7.61
N LEU A 225 -5.09 -8.56 -8.74
CA LEU A 225 -4.44 -9.87 -8.80
C LEU A 225 -3.02 -9.70 -9.31
N ILE A 226 -2.05 -10.39 -8.70
CA ILE A 226 -0.66 -10.37 -9.16
C ILE A 226 -0.56 -10.97 -10.58
N ASN A 227 0.24 -10.33 -11.43
CA ASN A 227 0.66 -10.84 -12.72
C ASN A 227 2.10 -11.34 -12.57
N GLU A 228 2.41 -12.52 -13.08
CA GLU A 228 3.78 -13.01 -13.20
C GLU A 228 4.50 -12.41 -14.42
#